data_AF-A0A183C100-F1
#
_entry.id   AF-A0A183C100-F1
#
_cell.length_a   1.000
_cell.length_b   1.000
_cell.length_c   1.000
_cell.angle_alpha   90.00
_cell.angle_beta   90.00
_cell.angle_gamma   90.00
#
_symmetry.space_group_name_H-M   'P 1'
#
loop_
_entity.id
_entity.type
_entity.pdbx_description
1 polymer ?
#
loop_
_entity_poly.entity_id
_entity_poly.type
_entity_poly.pdbx_seq_one_letter_code
_entity_poly.pdbx_strand_id
1 'polypeptide(L)'
;MESNALDNCVTFSILALKYEDAYLRAIPRSNQYEKSFMHRNIISHVKATGNDFIITASEDGHLKFWKKKHNQGIEFVKHFRCHLKGFSDIAINHTGALMATCCTQDKTVKVFDVANFDMINMFKLDFSPRCVCFVHQGSDLISALAISDANSGKIHVLDANGDNKHPIHVFESLHQHPVILIQVFNLVTDKVVRRIGLGENLRFIGVTLCRAVPSVTEKLQGAATSVRVEAADNPNLRISEPDPMLVACAHRSNRFYLFTNVEPYAEEADGSTHTRDVYNEKPLNEDMITAVEVHFFIVLCLLGAIVYTTFGDIHIELYPDKTPKTVENFCTHARRGYYNGHAFHRVIKSFMIQTGDPTGRGTGGQSIWGGDFEDEFHPTLRHDKAFKVSMANAGPNTNGSQFFVTVCPAEWLDGKNTIFGQVVEGYNVVQKINQVPVYEKSGRPREEISIISISLKSV
;
A
#
# COMPACT_ATOMS: atom_id res chain seq x y z
N MET A 1 -58.68 3.54 -19.94
CA MET A 1 -57.70 2.44 -19.90
C MET A 1 -56.58 2.83 -20.85
N GLU A 2 -55.85 3.92 -20.59
CA GLU A 2 -54.78 4.05 -19.57
C GLU A 2 -53.74 2.93 -19.70
N SER A 3 -52.43 3.13 -19.66
CA SER A 3 -51.49 4.24 -19.91
C SER A 3 -50.13 3.68 -19.45
N ASN A 4 -49.03 4.08 -20.10
CA ASN A 4 -47.65 4.12 -19.59
C ASN A 4 -46.97 2.76 -19.24
N ALA A 5 -45.86 2.35 -19.87
CA ALA A 5 -44.52 2.95 -19.93
C ALA A 5 -43.84 3.11 -18.55
N LEU A 6 -42.64 2.53 -18.46
CA LEU A 6 -41.55 2.77 -17.50
C LEU A 6 -41.72 2.18 -16.09
N ASP A 7 -40.90 1.18 -15.79
CA ASP A 7 -39.93 1.19 -14.67
C ASP A 7 -39.57 -0.24 -14.29
N ASN A 8 -38.36 -0.67 -14.63
CA ASN A 8 -37.64 -1.66 -13.83
C ASN A 8 -36.16 -1.30 -13.88
N CYS A 9 -35.85 -0.30 -13.06
CA CYS A 9 -34.53 0.04 -12.58
C CYS A 9 -33.95 -1.20 -11.87
N VAL A 10 -32.93 -1.83 -12.45
CA VAL A 10 -32.13 -2.85 -11.74
C VAL A 10 -31.05 -2.11 -10.96
N THR A 11 -31.32 -1.92 -9.67
CA THR A 11 -30.37 -1.46 -8.67
C THR A 11 -29.36 -2.57 -8.36
N PHE A 12 -28.07 -2.31 -8.60
CA PHE A 12 -26.99 -3.14 -8.09
C PHE A 12 -26.91 -2.99 -6.56
N SER A 13 -27.14 -4.09 -5.84
CA SER A 13 -26.94 -4.19 -4.39
C SER A 13 -25.58 -4.85 -4.10
N ILE A 14 -24.84 -4.19 -3.22
CA ILE A 14 -23.44 -4.45 -2.86
C ILE A 14 -23.29 -5.82 -2.17
N LEU A 15 -22.25 -6.55 -2.54
CA LEU A 15 -21.93 -7.91 -2.10
C LEU A 15 -21.40 -7.95 -0.65
N ALA A 16 -22.26 -8.25 0.32
CA ALA A 16 -21.85 -8.56 1.71
C ALA A 16 -21.48 -10.05 1.86
N LEU A 17 -20.37 -10.35 2.56
CA LEU A 17 -19.93 -11.71 2.85
C LEU A 17 -20.95 -12.43 3.76
N LYS A 18 -21.33 -13.66 3.40
CA LYS A 18 -22.16 -14.51 4.28
C LYS A 18 -21.41 -14.72 5.60
N TYR A 19 -22.04 -14.31 6.72
CA TYR A 19 -21.49 -14.38 8.08
C TYR A 19 -20.39 -13.36 8.42
N GLU A 20 -20.31 -12.24 7.70
CA GLU A 20 -19.45 -11.10 8.05
C GLU A 20 -19.50 -10.73 9.53
N ASP A 21 -20.70 -10.70 10.10
CA ASP A 21 -20.93 -10.36 11.51
C ASP A 21 -20.36 -11.40 12.51
N ALA A 22 -20.09 -12.64 12.05
CA ALA A 22 -19.37 -13.66 12.82
C ALA A 22 -17.86 -13.49 12.70
N TYR A 23 -17.36 -13.15 11.51
CA TYR A 23 -15.95 -12.83 11.28
C TYR A 23 -15.53 -11.54 12.02
N LEU A 24 -16.37 -10.50 12.00
CA LEU A 24 -16.19 -9.25 12.74
C LEU A 24 -16.27 -9.45 14.27
N ARG A 25 -16.91 -10.52 14.75
CA ARG A 25 -16.89 -10.93 16.16
C ARG A 25 -15.61 -11.68 16.56
N ALA A 26 -14.86 -12.23 15.61
CA ALA A 26 -13.59 -12.91 15.85
C ALA A 26 -12.41 -11.93 16.00
N ILE A 27 -12.62 -10.63 15.72
CA ILE A 27 -11.62 -9.58 15.81
C ILE A 27 -11.75 -8.84 17.14
N PRO A 28 -10.68 -8.68 17.93
CA PRO A 28 -10.73 -7.94 19.19
C PRO A 28 -11.11 -6.47 18.95
N ARG A 29 -12.13 -5.97 19.65
CA ARG A 29 -12.61 -4.58 19.57
C ARG A 29 -11.93 -3.61 20.55
N SER A 30 -10.85 -4.05 21.21
CA SER A 30 -10.19 -3.26 22.26
C SER A 30 -9.26 -2.23 21.66
N ASN A 31 -9.36 -0.98 22.14
CA ASN A 31 -8.48 0.12 21.72
C ASN A 31 -7.09 0.08 22.40
N GLN A 32 -6.86 -0.82 23.36
CA GLN A 32 -5.60 -0.96 24.10
C GLN A 32 -5.23 -2.44 24.30
N TYR A 33 -3.93 -2.72 24.44
CA TYR A 33 -3.43 -4.07 24.76
C TYR A 33 -3.78 -4.45 26.20
N GLU A 34 -4.21 -5.69 26.42
CA GLU A 34 -4.55 -6.18 27.78
C GLU A 34 -3.29 -6.49 28.59
N LYS A 35 -2.30 -7.16 27.97
CA LYS A 35 -1.07 -7.65 28.63
C LYS A 35 0.10 -7.68 27.65
N SER A 36 1.32 -7.50 28.17
CA SER A 36 2.57 -7.66 27.42
C SER A 36 3.49 -8.68 28.11
N PHE A 37 4.32 -9.37 27.33
CA PHE A 37 5.23 -10.41 27.81
C PHE A 37 6.65 -10.12 27.31
N MET A 38 7.64 -10.24 28.18
CA MET A 38 9.03 -9.88 27.86
C MET A 38 9.92 -11.10 27.59
N HIS A 39 10.80 -10.96 26.60
CA HIS A 39 11.97 -11.82 26.42
C HIS A 39 13.19 -11.19 27.10
N ARG A 40 14.24 -11.99 27.31
CA ARG A 40 15.52 -11.50 27.84
C ARG A 40 16.24 -10.60 26.82
N ASN A 41 15.99 -10.83 25.54
CA ASN A 41 16.59 -10.11 24.43
C ASN A 41 15.50 -9.80 23.38
N ILE A 42 15.86 -9.05 22.33
CA ILE A 42 14.96 -8.56 21.29
C ILE A 42 14.29 -9.73 20.58
N ILE A 43 12.96 -9.67 20.52
CA ILE A 43 12.14 -10.63 19.78
C ILE A 43 12.25 -10.29 18.29
N SER A 44 12.75 -11.23 17.50
CA SER A 44 12.90 -11.06 16.05
C SER A 44 11.67 -11.55 15.27
N HIS A 45 11.01 -12.62 15.74
CA HIS A 45 9.88 -13.22 15.04
C HIS A 45 8.79 -13.65 16.01
N VAL A 46 7.53 -13.47 15.60
CA VAL A 46 6.36 -14.01 16.29
C VAL A 46 5.49 -14.73 15.26
N LYS A 47 5.06 -15.94 15.58
CA LYS A 47 4.16 -16.71 14.74
C LYS A 47 3.07 -17.37 15.57
N ALA A 48 1.86 -17.46 15.02
CA ALA A 48 0.78 -18.22 15.60
C ALA A 48 0.50 -19.44 14.71
N THR A 49 0.17 -20.57 15.33
CA THR A 49 -0.28 -21.77 14.61
C THR A 49 -1.78 -21.90 14.71
N GLY A 50 -2.38 -22.67 13.79
CA GLY A 50 -3.81 -23.01 13.85
C GLY A 50 -4.20 -23.85 15.08
N ASN A 51 -3.22 -24.38 15.83
CA ASN A 51 -3.42 -25.22 17.01
C ASN A 51 -3.22 -24.45 18.32
N ASP A 52 -3.57 -23.16 18.35
CA ASP A 52 -3.51 -22.29 19.55
C ASP A 52 -2.12 -22.09 20.17
N PHE A 53 -1.05 -22.38 19.43
CA PHE A 53 0.30 -22.07 19.87
C PHE A 53 0.78 -20.74 19.32
N ILE A 54 1.42 -19.96 20.18
CA ILE A 54 2.16 -18.76 19.82
C ILE A 54 3.63 -19.09 20.01
N ILE A 55 4.44 -18.76 19.02
CA ILE A 55 5.86 -19.04 18.99
C ILE A 55 6.58 -17.72 18.85
N THR A 56 7.52 -17.45 19.76
CA THR A 56 8.32 -16.22 19.76
C THR A 56 9.80 -16.58 19.67
N ALA A 57 10.52 -15.89 18.80
CA ALA A 57 11.93 -16.10 18.56
C ALA A 57 12.72 -14.84 18.88
N SER A 58 13.89 -15.01 19.47
CA SER A 58 14.77 -13.96 19.94
C SER A 58 16.05 -13.91 19.12
N GLU A 59 16.65 -12.73 18.95
CA GLU A 59 17.87 -12.53 18.16
C GLU A 59 19.10 -13.29 18.67
N ASP A 60 19.06 -13.79 19.90
CA ASP A 60 20.10 -14.63 20.50
C ASP A 60 19.90 -16.14 20.24
N GLY A 61 18.98 -16.51 19.36
CA GLY A 61 18.75 -17.91 18.95
C GLY A 61 17.82 -18.68 19.89
N HIS A 62 17.12 -17.98 20.80
CA HIS A 62 16.13 -18.57 21.70
C HIS A 62 14.71 -18.54 21.14
N LEU A 63 14.02 -19.68 21.21
CA LEU A 63 12.64 -19.86 20.80
C LEU A 63 11.78 -20.20 22.01
N LYS A 64 10.61 -19.60 22.15
CA LYS A 64 9.64 -19.91 23.20
C LYS A 64 8.29 -20.25 22.60
N PHE A 65 7.66 -21.26 23.18
CA PHE A 65 6.31 -21.70 22.87
C PHE A 65 5.39 -21.24 23.99
N TRP A 66 4.26 -20.68 23.58
CA TRP A 66 3.18 -20.24 24.44
C TRP A 66 1.91 -20.91 23.96
N LYS A 67 1.07 -21.37 24.89
CA LYS A 67 -0.23 -21.95 24.55
C LYS A 67 -1.31 -20.96 24.94
N LYS A 68 -2.20 -20.68 23.99
CA LYS A 68 -3.38 -19.87 24.26
C LYS A 68 -4.37 -20.71 25.08
N LYS A 69 -4.71 -20.22 26.27
CA LYS A 69 -5.78 -20.77 27.10
C LYS A 69 -7.02 -19.91 26.91
N HIS A 70 -8.12 -20.56 26.55
CA HIS A 70 -9.39 -19.88 26.39
C HIS A 70 -9.76 -19.24 27.75
N ASN A 71 -10.02 -17.92 27.76
CA ASN A 71 -10.37 -17.10 28.93
C ASN A 71 -9.28 -16.88 30.01
N GLN A 72 -8.07 -17.41 29.86
CA GLN A 72 -6.98 -17.24 30.84
C GLN A 72 -5.72 -16.57 30.26
N GLY A 73 -5.74 -16.20 28.98
CA GLY A 73 -4.62 -15.57 28.29
C GLY A 73 -3.67 -16.60 27.67
N ILE A 74 -2.37 -16.40 27.83
CA ILE A 74 -1.34 -17.30 27.28
C ILE A 74 -0.49 -17.86 28.42
N GLU A 75 -0.17 -19.15 28.35
CA GLU A 75 0.76 -19.81 29.26
C GLU A 75 2.08 -20.08 28.55
N PHE A 76 3.19 -19.90 29.27
CA PHE A 76 4.49 -20.35 28.78
C PHE A 76 4.54 -21.88 28.83
N VAL A 77 4.97 -22.51 27.73
CA VAL A 77 5.00 -23.97 27.61
C VAL A 77 6.42 -24.49 27.63
N LYS A 78 7.25 -24.05 26.68
CA LYS A 78 8.60 -24.59 26.50
C LYS A 78 9.53 -23.55 25.89
N HIS A 79 10.81 -23.68 26.20
CA HIS A 79 11.87 -22.83 25.70
C HIS A 79 12.98 -23.69 25.08
N PHE A 80 13.48 -23.25 23.94
CA PHE A 80 14.59 -23.86 23.23
C PHE A 80 15.67 -22.83 22.96
N ARG A 81 16.92 -23.28 23.03
CA ARG A 81 18.02 -22.62 22.34
C ARG A 81 18.21 -23.33 21.00
N CYS A 82 17.56 -22.81 19.96
CA CYS A 82 17.55 -23.44 18.65
C CYS A 82 18.87 -23.19 17.92
N HIS A 83 19.38 -21.96 17.97
CA HIS A 83 20.61 -21.57 17.29
C HIS A 83 21.58 -20.93 18.28
N LEU A 84 22.88 -20.94 17.96
CA LEU A 84 23.89 -20.22 18.74
C LEU A 84 23.87 -18.73 18.41
N LYS A 85 23.32 -18.40 17.24
CA LYS A 85 23.17 -17.07 16.65
C LYS A 85 21.70 -16.77 16.33
N GLY A 86 21.43 -15.57 15.87
CA GLY A 86 20.07 -15.11 15.56
C GLY A 86 19.42 -15.85 14.38
N PHE A 87 18.11 -16.01 14.47
CA PHE A 87 17.30 -16.60 13.41
C PHE A 87 17.35 -15.71 12.16
N SER A 88 17.50 -16.35 11.00
CA SER A 88 17.41 -15.66 9.71
C SER A 88 15.99 -15.67 9.14
N ASP A 89 15.25 -16.74 9.39
CA ASP A 89 13.83 -16.88 9.05
C ASP A 89 13.18 -18.04 9.84
N ILE A 90 11.86 -18.00 9.96
CA ILE A 90 11.02 -19.02 10.61
C ILE A 90 9.74 -19.22 9.80
N ALA A 91 9.47 -20.47 9.41
CA ALA A 91 8.27 -20.87 8.68
C ALA A 91 7.47 -21.91 9.46
N ILE A 92 6.15 -21.87 9.28
CA ILE A 92 5.22 -22.88 9.77
C ILE A 92 4.50 -23.46 8.57
N ASN A 93 4.26 -24.77 8.57
CA ASN A 93 3.52 -25.41 7.51
C ASN A 93 2.03 -25.05 7.54
N HIS A 94 1.31 -25.32 6.45
CA HIS A 94 -0.11 -24.93 6.33
C HIS A 94 -1.02 -25.57 7.41
N THR A 95 -0.64 -26.71 7.99
CA THR A 95 -1.41 -27.35 9.07
C THR A 95 -1.09 -26.82 10.46
N GLY A 96 -0.02 -26.02 10.63
CA GLY A 96 0.45 -25.58 11.93
C GLY A 96 1.13 -26.66 12.78
N ALA A 97 1.36 -27.86 12.22
CA ALA A 97 1.96 -28.99 12.91
C ALA A 97 3.50 -28.94 12.90
N LEU A 98 4.10 -28.41 11.83
CA LEU A 98 5.56 -28.36 11.66
C LEU A 98 6.02 -26.92 11.58
N MET A 99 7.19 -26.67 12.18
CA MET A 99 7.87 -25.40 12.10
C MET A 99 9.33 -25.61 11.70
N ALA A 100 9.82 -24.82 10.75
CA ALA A 100 11.22 -24.78 10.36
C ALA A 100 11.84 -23.45 10.78
N THR A 101 13.08 -23.51 11.26
CA THR A 101 13.89 -22.35 11.61
C THR A 101 15.20 -22.42 10.86
N CYS A 102 15.69 -21.31 10.31
CA CYS A 102 17.00 -21.27 9.67
C CYS A 102 17.92 -20.23 10.28
N CYS A 103 19.22 -20.53 10.28
CA CYS A 103 20.27 -19.61 10.71
C CYS A 103 21.38 -19.57 9.65
N THR A 104 21.58 -18.39 9.04
CA THR A 104 22.59 -18.14 8.02
C THR A 104 24.00 -18.40 8.55
N GLN A 105 24.26 -17.95 9.79
CA GLN A 105 25.59 -18.00 10.42
C GLN A 105 25.96 -19.43 10.86
N ASP A 106 25.00 -20.16 11.43
CA ASP A 106 25.22 -21.54 11.87
C ASP A 106 25.12 -22.52 10.70
N LYS A 107 24.68 -22.07 9.51
CA LYS A 107 24.37 -22.88 8.32
C LYS A 107 23.48 -24.07 8.65
N THR A 108 22.50 -23.88 9.53
CA THR A 108 21.58 -24.95 9.93
C THR A 108 20.14 -24.58 9.73
N VAL A 109 19.33 -25.60 9.41
CA VAL A 109 17.87 -25.54 9.41
C VAL A 109 17.36 -26.61 10.35
N LYS A 110 16.53 -26.21 11.32
CA LYS A 110 15.95 -27.11 12.32
C LYS A 110 14.45 -27.15 12.18
N VAL A 111 13.92 -28.36 12.05
CA VAL A 111 12.49 -28.64 11.94
C VAL A 111 11.98 -29.16 13.28
N PHE A 112 10.87 -28.61 13.74
CA PHE A 112 10.23 -28.91 15.00
C PHE A 112 8.81 -29.40 14.77
N ASP A 113 8.43 -30.40 15.55
CA ASP A 113 7.05 -30.73 15.83
C ASP A 113 6.51 -29.68 16.82
N VAL A 114 5.51 -28.91 16.39
CA VAL A 114 4.91 -27.87 17.24
C VAL A 114 4.08 -28.48 18.37
N ALA A 115 3.41 -29.61 18.14
CA ALA A 115 2.50 -30.23 19.10
C ALA A 115 3.26 -31.01 20.18
N ASN A 116 4.31 -31.74 19.77
CA ASN A 116 5.15 -32.52 20.68
C ASN A 116 6.30 -31.69 21.27
N PHE A 117 6.56 -30.51 20.72
CA PHE A 117 7.69 -29.65 21.07
C PHE A 117 9.03 -30.38 20.97
N ASP A 118 9.23 -31.14 19.91
CA ASP A 118 10.48 -31.87 19.69
C ASP A 118 11.10 -31.44 18.37
N MET A 119 12.42 -31.37 18.36
CA MET A 119 13.16 -31.18 17.11
C MET A 119 13.13 -32.50 16.36
N ILE A 120 12.41 -32.53 15.25
CA ILE A 120 12.32 -33.72 14.38
C ILE A 120 13.62 -33.87 13.62
N ASN A 121 14.12 -32.77 13.05
CA ASN A 121 15.25 -32.83 12.15
C ASN A 121 16.17 -31.61 12.28
N MET A 122 17.45 -31.81 12.04
CA MET A 122 18.47 -30.77 11.99
C MET A 122 19.33 -30.97 10.74
N PHE A 123 19.11 -30.10 9.76
CA PHE A 123 19.92 -30.03 8.55
C PHE A 123 21.12 -29.13 8.79
N LYS A 124 22.33 -29.67 8.63
CA LYS A 124 23.54 -28.87 8.49
C LYS A 124 23.84 -28.74 7.00
N LEU A 125 23.83 -27.51 6.50
CA LEU A 125 23.95 -27.21 5.08
C LEU A 125 25.38 -26.77 4.77
N ASP A 126 25.85 -27.10 3.57
CA ASP A 126 27.16 -26.63 3.09
C ASP A 126 27.10 -25.15 2.65
N PHE A 127 25.90 -24.67 2.35
CA PHE A 127 25.59 -23.29 1.99
C PHE A 127 24.95 -22.51 3.14
N SER A 128 24.78 -21.19 2.97
CA SER A 128 24.25 -20.30 4.01
C SER A 128 22.75 -20.06 3.78
N PRO A 129 21.84 -20.69 4.55
CA PRO A 129 20.40 -20.57 4.30
C PRO A 129 19.88 -19.18 4.69
N ARG A 130 19.16 -18.49 3.80
CA ARG A 130 18.61 -17.15 4.07
C ARG A 130 17.14 -17.18 4.47
N CYS A 131 16.32 -17.85 3.67
CA CYS A 131 14.87 -17.95 3.85
C CYS A 131 14.44 -19.42 3.77
N VAL A 132 13.35 -19.74 4.46
CA VAL A 132 12.79 -21.09 4.48
C VAL A 132 11.28 -21.03 4.27
N CYS A 133 10.74 -21.94 3.45
CA CYS A 133 9.31 -22.01 3.18
C CYS A 133 8.86 -23.46 3.01
N PHE A 134 7.73 -23.82 3.62
CA PHE A 134 7.09 -25.10 3.34
C PHE A 134 6.37 -25.00 2.00
N VAL A 135 6.72 -25.89 1.09
CA VAL A 135 6.02 -26.09 -0.18
C VAL A 135 4.92 -27.09 0.08
N HIS A 136 3.70 -26.76 -0.33
CA HIS A 136 2.57 -27.66 -0.16
C HIS A 136 1.67 -27.66 -1.40
N GLN A 137 1.23 -28.85 -1.77
CA GLN A 137 0.14 -29.12 -2.68
C GLN A 137 -0.86 -30.03 -1.94
N GLY A 138 -2.15 -29.92 -2.27
CA GLY A 138 -3.26 -30.22 -1.34
C GLY A 138 -3.23 -31.58 -0.63
N SER A 139 -2.67 -32.63 -1.22
CA SER A 139 -2.60 -33.99 -0.65
C SER A 139 -1.16 -34.53 -0.58
N ASP A 140 -0.20 -33.67 -0.28
CA ASP A 140 1.20 -34.08 -0.26
C ASP A 140 1.54 -34.96 0.95
N LEU A 141 2.15 -36.12 0.66
CA LEU A 141 2.71 -37.04 1.66
C LEU A 141 4.06 -36.58 2.19
N ILE A 142 4.74 -35.69 1.45
CA ILE A 142 6.08 -35.17 1.75
C ILE A 142 5.93 -33.74 2.24
N SER A 143 6.53 -33.45 3.39
CA SER A 143 6.61 -32.08 3.90
C SER A 143 7.79 -31.37 3.23
N ALA A 144 7.61 -30.96 1.97
CA ALA A 144 8.68 -30.31 1.21
C ALA A 144 9.05 -28.95 1.80
N LEU A 145 10.35 -28.72 1.96
CA LEU A 145 10.93 -27.52 2.56
C LEU A 145 11.89 -26.88 1.55
N ALA A 146 11.49 -25.73 1.01
CA ALA A 146 12.35 -24.92 0.14
C ALA A 146 13.24 -24.00 0.98
N ILE A 147 14.54 -24.00 0.68
CA ILE A 147 15.56 -23.21 1.36
C ILE A 147 16.36 -22.45 0.31
N SER A 148 16.45 -21.12 0.47
CA SER A 148 17.28 -20.28 -0.39
C SER A 148 18.70 -20.18 0.13
N ASP A 149 19.68 -20.21 -0.78
CA ASP A 149 21.06 -19.85 -0.46
C ASP A 149 21.22 -18.32 -0.43
N ALA A 150 21.92 -17.80 0.57
CA ALA A 150 22.25 -16.39 0.70
C ALA A 150 23.31 -15.93 -0.31
N ASN A 151 24.21 -16.84 -0.69
CA ASN A 151 25.39 -16.52 -1.50
C ASN A 151 25.21 -16.92 -2.97
N SER A 152 24.13 -17.64 -3.31
CA SER A 152 23.83 -18.06 -4.67
C SER A 152 22.33 -17.95 -4.96
N GLY A 153 21.95 -17.89 -6.24
CA GLY A 153 20.54 -17.89 -6.65
C GLY A 153 19.87 -19.27 -6.58
N LYS A 154 20.49 -20.26 -5.92
CA LYS A 154 19.97 -21.63 -5.88
C LYS A 154 18.91 -21.79 -4.78
N ILE A 155 17.87 -22.57 -5.09
CA ILE A 155 16.86 -22.99 -4.11
C ILE A 155 16.94 -24.51 -3.96
N HIS A 156 17.15 -24.95 -2.73
CA HIS A 156 17.25 -26.36 -2.36
C HIS A 156 15.93 -26.80 -1.73
N VAL A 157 15.27 -27.80 -2.30
CA VAL A 157 14.06 -28.42 -1.74
C VAL A 157 14.46 -29.70 -1.02
N LEU A 158 14.13 -29.77 0.26
CA LEU A 158 14.42 -30.88 1.16
C LEU A 158 13.12 -31.50 1.69
N ASP A 159 13.15 -32.78 2.07
CA ASP A 159 12.05 -33.37 2.84
C ASP A 159 12.21 -33.00 4.32
N ALA A 160 11.26 -32.30 4.93
CA ALA A 160 11.35 -31.95 6.35
C ALA A 160 11.49 -33.19 7.27
N ASN A 161 11.00 -34.36 6.84
CA ASN A 161 10.99 -35.60 7.62
C ASN A 161 12.05 -36.63 7.18
N GLY A 162 12.81 -36.38 6.11
CA GLY A 162 13.75 -37.36 5.53
C GLY A 162 15.20 -37.26 6.02
N ASP A 163 16.00 -38.30 5.74
CA ASP A 163 17.42 -38.41 6.10
C ASP A 163 18.37 -37.53 5.24
N ASN A 164 17.85 -36.91 4.17
CA ASN A 164 18.42 -35.87 3.30
C ASN A 164 19.96 -35.72 3.27
N LYS A 165 20.67 -36.72 2.74
CA LYS A 165 22.05 -36.50 2.23
C LYS A 165 22.08 -35.70 0.92
N HIS A 166 20.96 -35.64 0.20
CA HIS A 166 20.81 -34.90 -1.04
C HIS A 166 19.45 -34.18 -1.08
N PRO A 167 19.41 -32.93 -1.58
CA PRO A 167 18.15 -32.22 -1.84
C PRO A 167 17.27 -33.01 -2.83
N ILE A 168 15.96 -33.06 -2.56
CA ILE A 168 14.94 -33.63 -3.47
C ILE A 168 15.08 -32.96 -4.84
N HIS A 169 15.25 -31.64 -4.83
CA HIS A 169 15.43 -30.86 -6.03
C HIS A 169 16.32 -29.64 -5.74
N VAL A 170 17.20 -29.31 -6.67
CA VAL A 170 17.97 -28.06 -6.64
C VAL A 170 17.58 -27.26 -7.87
N PHE A 171 16.98 -26.11 -7.65
CA PHE A 171 16.81 -25.13 -8.70
C PHE A 171 18.14 -24.40 -8.87
N GLU A 172 18.94 -24.82 -9.86
CA GLU A 172 20.27 -24.25 -10.12
C GLU A 172 20.22 -22.90 -10.84
N SER A 173 19.14 -22.68 -11.59
CA SER A 173 18.85 -21.44 -12.28
C SER A 173 17.47 -20.96 -11.84
N LEU A 174 17.42 -19.91 -11.01
CA LEU A 174 16.30 -18.98 -11.14
C LEU A 174 16.43 -18.26 -12.49
N HIS A 175 15.29 -17.87 -13.06
CA HIS A 175 15.20 -17.22 -14.37
C HIS A 175 16.34 -16.22 -14.60
N GLN A 176 17.25 -16.54 -15.54
CA GLN A 176 18.36 -15.67 -15.93
C GLN A 176 17.92 -14.51 -16.83
N HIS A 177 16.68 -14.54 -17.28
CA HIS A 177 16.04 -13.44 -17.97
C HIS A 177 15.08 -12.75 -17.01
N PRO A 178 15.04 -11.41 -16.98
CA PRO A 178 14.06 -10.69 -16.17
C PRO A 178 12.67 -11.24 -16.50
N VAL A 179 11.86 -11.52 -15.48
CA VAL A 179 10.42 -11.70 -15.70
C VAL A 179 9.88 -10.32 -16.08
N ILE A 180 9.88 -10.06 -17.38
CA ILE A 180 9.36 -8.85 -18.02
C ILE A 180 7.84 -8.87 -18.12
N LEU A 181 7.23 -10.05 -17.98
CA LEU A 181 5.82 -10.26 -18.24
C LEU A 181 5.33 -11.50 -17.49
N ILE A 182 4.19 -11.41 -16.82
CA ILE A 182 3.48 -12.58 -16.28
C ILE A 182 2.42 -12.98 -17.29
N GLN A 183 2.55 -14.17 -17.88
CA GLN A 183 1.55 -14.73 -18.80
C GLN A 183 0.68 -15.75 -18.07
N VAL A 184 -0.62 -15.51 -18.05
CA VAL A 184 -1.60 -16.46 -17.55
C VAL A 184 -1.97 -17.40 -18.69
N PHE A 185 -1.58 -18.67 -18.54
CA PHE A 185 -1.81 -19.72 -19.52
C PHE A 185 -3.01 -20.56 -19.12
N ASN A 186 -3.92 -20.85 -20.05
CA ASN A 186 -4.94 -21.87 -19.85
C ASN A 186 -4.36 -23.22 -20.25
N LEU A 187 -4.12 -24.08 -19.25
CA LEU A 187 -3.52 -25.40 -19.44
C LEU A 187 -4.37 -26.39 -20.25
N VAL A 188 -5.68 -26.14 -20.35
CA VAL A 188 -6.62 -27.02 -21.07
C VAL A 188 -6.75 -26.61 -22.54
N THR A 189 -6.73 -25.30 -22.82
CA THR A 189 -6.91 -24.77 -24.18
C THR A 189 -5.60 -24.38 -24.86
N ASP A 190 -4.48 -24.48 -24.14
CA ASP A 190 -3.12 -24.12 -24.57
C ASP A 190 -3.03 -22.69 -25.15
N LYS A 191 -3.84 -21.77 -24.59
CA LYS A 191 -3.91 -20.37 -25.01
C LYS A 191 -3.56 -19.43 -23.87
N VAL A 192 -2.87 -18.35 -24.20
CA VAL A 192 -2.59 -17.23 -23.29
C VAL A 192 -3.89 -16.47 -23.06
N VAL A 193 -4.34 -16.43 -21.81
CA VAL A 193 -5.60 -15.77 -21.40
C VAL A 193 -5.36 -14.31 -21.08
N ARG A 194 -4.25 -13.98 -20.40
CA ARG A 194 -3.94 -12.62 -19.95
C ARG A 194 -2.45 -12.40 -19.82
N ARG A 195 -1.99 -11.18 -20.07
CA ARG A 195 -0.63 -10.70 -19.83
C ARG A 195 -0.68 -9.60 -18.77
N ILE A 196 0.11 -9.73 -17.71
CA ILE A 196 0.13 -8.80 -16.57
C ILE A 196 1.52 -8.16 -16.49
N GLY A 197 1.56 -6.86 -16.18
CA GLY A 197 2.81 -6.09 -16.01
C GLY A 197 3.25 -5.21 -17.18
N LEU A 198 2.36 -4.91 -18.14
CA LEU A 198 2.67 -3.96 -19.22
C LEU A 198 2.66 -2.52 -18.68
N GLY A 199 3.82 -1.84 -18.70
CA GLY A 199 3.93 -0.40 -18.45
C GLY A 199 4.61 0.06 -17.14
N GLU A 200 5.12 -0.85 -16.30
CA GLU A 200 5.73 -0.50 -15.01
C GLU A 200 7.25 -0.80 -15.01
N ASN A 201 8.09 0.19 -14.64
CA ASN A 201 9.56 0.08 -14.60
C ASN A 201 10.08 -0.68 -13.36
N LEU A 202 9.46 -1.81 -12.99
CA LEU A 202 9.77 -2.58 -11.79
C LEU A 202 10.19 -4.02 -12.12
N ARG A 203 11.24 -4.50 -11.43
CA ARG A 203 11.70 -5.88 -11.55
C ARG A 203 11.11 -6.73 -10.43
N PHE A 204 10.04 -7.48 -10.70
CA PHE A 204 9.42 -8.36 -9.71
C PHE A 204 10.33 -9.56 -9.38
N ILE A 205 10.56 -9.84 -8.08
CA ILE A 205 11.36 -10.96 -7.56
C ILE A 205 10.47 -12.14 -7.16
N GLY A 206 9.28 -11.88 -6.65
CA GLY A 206 8.40 -12.91 -6.12
C GLY A 206 6.94 -12.56 -6.40
N VAL A 207 6.14 -13.61 -6.63
CA VAL A 207 4.71 -13.50 -6.91
C VAL A 207 4.01 -14.64 -6.16
N THR A 208 2.91 -14.33 -5.48
CA THR A 208 2.03 -15.31 -4.84
C THR A 208 0.58 -15.02 -5.22
N LEU A 209 -0.22 -16.07 -5.35
CA LEU A 209 -1.65 -15.95 -5.65
C LEU A 209 -2.44 -16.28 -4.39
N CYS A 210 -3.14 -15.27 -3.87
CA CYS A 210 -4.19 -15.47 -2.88
C CYS A 210 -5.42 -16.01 -3.62
N ARG A 211 -5.68 -17.31 -3.44
CA ARG A 211 -6.92 -17.93 -3.95
C ARG A 211 -8.12 -17.29 -3.26
N ALA A 212 -9.13 -16.97 -4.06
CA ALA A 212 -10.49 -16.83 -3.58
C ALA A 212 -10.97 -18.20 -3.10
N VAL A 213 -10.89 -18.48 -1.79
CA VAL A 213 -11.46 -19.70 -1.23
C VAL A 213 -12.88 -19.39 -0.77
N PRO A 214 -13.92 -20.03 -1.32
CA PRO A 214 -15.23 -20.03 -0.69
C PRO A 214 -15.13 -20.81 0.63
N SER A 215 -15.66 -20.24 1.71
CA SER A 215 -15.81 -20.93 3.00
C SER A 215 -16.78 -22.11 2.85
N VAL A 216 -16.27 -23.28 2.45
CA VAL A 216 -17.05 -24.54 2.38
C VAL A 216 -16.79 -25.41 3.62
N THR A 217 -15.78 -25.09 4.44
CA THR A 217 -15.40 -25.90 5.60
C THR A 217 -16.19 -25.60 6.88
N GLU A 218 -16.95 -24.51 6.96
CA GLU A 218 -17.73 -24.17 8.18
C GLU A 218 -19.18 -24.69 8.21
N LYS A 219 -19.60 -25.54 7.25
CA LYS A 219 -20.93 -26.18 7.28
C LYS A 219 -20.93 -27.71 7.07
N LEU A 220 -19.84 -28.38 7.41
CA LEU A 220 -19.80 -29.85 7.46
C LEU A 220 -20.04 -30.42 8.87
N GLN A 221 -20.99 -29.81 9.60
CA GLN A 221 -21.65 -30.45 10.73
C GLN A 221 -23.17 -30.36 10.53
N GLY A 222 -23.74 -31.42 9.96
CA GLY A 222 -25.18 -31.68 9.90
C GLY A 222 -25.79 -31.56 8.49
N ALA A 223 -26.30 -32.69 7.98
CA ALA A 223 -27.21 -32.80 6.83
C ALA A 223 -26.61 -32.60 5.42
N ALA A 224 -25.57 -33.36 5.07
CA ALA A 224 -25.06 -33.43 3.70
C ALA A 224 -25.78 -34.50 2.86
N THR A 225 -27.04 -34.25 2.46
CA THR A 225 -27.62 -34.95 1.29
C THR A 225 -28.75 -34.18 0.60
N SER A 226 -29.46 -33.26 1.27
CA SER A 226 -30.61 -32.57 0.66
C SER A 226 -30.27 -31.27 -0.09
N VAL A 227 -29.17 -30.59 0.26
CA VAL A 227 -28.90 -29.22 -0.25
C VAL A 227 -28.27 -29.19 -1.66
N ARG A 228 -27.69 -30.31 -2.13
CA ARG A 228 -27.17 -30.39 -3.52
C ARG A 228 -28.28 -30.35 -4.57
N VAL A 229 -29.49 -30.78 -4.20
CA VAL A 229 -30.63 -30.86 -5.11
C VAL A 229 -31.37 -29.52 -5.17
N GLU A 230 -31.50 -28.82 -4.03
CA GLU A 230 -32.23 -27.54 -3.98
C GLU A 230 -31.50 -26.35 -4.62
N ALA A 231 -30.17 -26.42 -4.77
CA ALA A 231 -29.38 -25.36 -5.42
C ALA A 231 -29.37 -25.44 -6.95
N ALA A 232 -29.87 -26.54 -7.56
CA ALA A 232 -29.96 -26.69 -9.01
C ALA A 232 -31.18 -25.96 -9.60
N ASP A 233 -32.25 -25.76 -8.81
CA ASP A 233 -33.55 -25.32 -9.30
C ASP A 233 -33.85 -23.83 -9.11
N ASN A 234 -32.92 -23.04 -8.56
CA ASN A 234 -33.19 -21.62 -8.26
C ASN A 234 -32.14 -20.66 -8.85
N PRO A 235 -32.42 -20.01 -10.01
CA PRO A 235 -31.46 -19.16 -10.71
C PRO A 235 -31.07 -17.87 -9.96
N ASN A 236 -31.79 -17.49 -8.90
CA ASN A 236 -31.51 -16.32 -8.06
C ASN A 236 -30.48 -16.57 -6.93
N LEU A 237 -29.94 -17.78 -6.81
CA LEU A 237 -29.00 -18.19 -5.76
C LEU A 237 -27.54 -18.31 -6.23
N ARG A 238 -27.15 -17.62 -7.32
CA ARG A 238 -25.73 -17.50 -7.71
C ARG A 238 -25.02 -16.48 -6.81
N ILE A 239 -24.32 -16.98 -5.80
CA ILE A 239 -23.43 -16.20 -4.93
C ILE A 239 -22.21 -15.78 -5.78
N SER A 240 -21.93 -14.48 -5.88
CA SER A 240 -20.71 -13.96 -6.51
C SER A 240 -19.49 -14.33 -5.66
N GLU A 241 -18.54 -15.01 -6.28
CA GLU A 241 -17.26 -15.41 -5.69
C GLU A 241 -16.35 -14.17 -5.51
N PRO A 242 -15.56 -14.05 -4.42
CA PRO A 242 -14.59 -12.98 -4.29
C PRO A 242 -13.46 -13.13 -5.32
N ASP A 243 -12.87 -12.02 -5.74
CA ASP A 243 -11.86 -12.03 -6.80
C ASP A 243 -10.50 -12.57 -6.31
N PRO A 244 -9.80 -13.39 -7.11
CA PRO A 244 -8.45 -13.84 -6.79
C PRO A 244 -7.48 -12.64 -6.80
N MET A 245 -6.59 -12.58 -5.80
CA MET A 245 -5.64 -11.48 -5.64
C MET A 245 -4.22 -12.00 -5.83
N LEU A 246 -3.44 -11.35 -6.66
CA LEU A 246 -2.03 -11.65 -6.89
C LEU A 246 -1.18 -10.65 -6.12
N VAL A 247 -0.20 -11.11 -5.36
CA VAL A 247 0.71 -10.25 -4.58
C VAL A 247 2.12 -10.42 -5.11
N ALA A 248 2.85 -9.34 -5.38
CA ALA A 248 4.22 -9.39 -5.87
C ALA A 248 5.17 -8.53 -5.05
N CYS A 249 6.46 -8.87 -5.03
CA CYS A 249 7.53 -8.06 -4.46
C CYS A 249 8.57 -7.73 -5.54
N ALA A 250 9.25 -6.59 -5.43
CA ALA A 250 10.20 -6.12 -6.46
C ALA A 250 11.63 -5.93 -5.92
N HIS A 251 12.61 -6.00 -6.83
CA HIS A 251 14.03 -5.89 -6.52
C HIS A 251 14.41 -4.47 -6.12
N ARG A 252 15.10 -4.34 -4.97
CA ARG A 252 15.41 -3.07 -4.31
C ARG A 252 14.17 -2.21 -4.01
N SER A 253 13.01 -2.85 -3.85
CA SER A 253 11.80 -2.19 -3.36
C SER A 253 11.55 -2.59 -1.92
N ASN A 254 11.27 -1.62 -1.06
CA ASN A 254 10.81 -1.81 0.31
C ASN A 254 9.28 -2.03 0.39
N ARG A 255 8.64 -2.39 -0.73
CA ARG A 255 7.19 -2.55 -0.87
C ARG A 255 6.81 -3.87 -1.52
N PHE A 256 5.59 -4.33 -1.23
CA PHE A 256 4.90 -5.37 -1.98
C PHE A 256 3.65 -4.77 -2.66
N TYR A 257 3.24 -5.37 -3.77
CA TYR A 257 2.24 -4.86 -4.71
C TYR A 257 1.09 -5.85 -4.81
N LEU A 258 -0.14 -5.35 -4.79
CA LEU A 258 -1.36 -6.16 -4.87
C LEU A 258 -2.00 -5.92 -6.25
N PHE A 259 -2.38 -7.00 -6.91
CA PHE A 259 -3.15 -6.99 -8.15
C PHE A 259 -4.46 -7.73 -7.90
N THR A 260 -5.56 -7.00 -7.97
CA THR A 260 -6.92 -7.53 -7.89
C THR A 260 -7.61 -7.35 -9.25
N ASN A 261 -8.89 -7.70 -9.34
CA ASN A 261 -9.71 -7.40 -10.52
C ASN A 261 -10.17 -5.93 -10.59
N VAL A 262 -9.78 -5.09 -9.62
CA VAL A 262 -10.09 -3.66 -9.57
C VAL A 262 -8.99 -2.89 -10.29
N GLU A 263 -9.36 -2.13 -11.31
CA GLU A 263 -8.43 -1.28 -12.05
C GLU A 263 -7.94 -0.11 -11.15
N PRO A 264 -6.69 0.36 -11.30
CA PRO A 264 -6.03 1.29 -10.37
C PRO A 264 -6.64 2.69 -10.26
N TYR A 265 -7.81 2.93 -10.85
CA TYR A 265 -8.56 4.19 -10.83
C TYR A 265 -10.08 3.98 -10.89
N ALA A 266 -10.59 2.78 -10.56
CA ALA A 266 -12.02 2.58 -10.47
C ALA A 266 -12.59 3.35 -9.27
N GLU A 267 -13.54 4.25 -9.52
CA GLU A 267 -14.26 4.98 -8.47
C GLU A 267 -15.12 3.98 -7.67
N GLU A 268 -14.82 3.80 -6.38
CA GLU A 268 -15.80 3.28 -5.43
C GLU A 268 -16.54 4.43 -4.74
N ALA A 269 -17.78 4.16 -4.35
CA ALA A 269 -18.82 5.13 -3.96
C ALA A 269 -18.51 6.03 -2.74
N ASP A 270 -17.31 5.93 -2.15
CA ASP A 270 -16.96 6.57 -0.87
C ASP A 270 -15.84 7.64 -0.99
N GLY A 271 -15.47 8.05 -2.21
CA GLY A 271 -14.74 9.31 -2.45
C GLY A 271 -13.32 9.40 -1.86
N SER A 272 -12.70 8.30 -1.46
CA SER A 272 -11.33 8.29 -0.94
C SER A 272 -10.30 7.93 -2.03
N THR A 273 -9.39 8.87 -2.31
CA THR A 273 -8.29 8.66 -3.26
C THR A 273 -7.20 7.84 -2.59
N HIS A 274 -7.06 6.55 -2.95
CA HIS A 274 -5.92 5.76 -2.50
C HIS A 274 -4.62 6.31 -3.13
N THR A 275 -3.74 6.89 -2.32
CA THR A 275 -2.31 6.85 -2.65
C THR A 275 -1.90 5.38 -2.70
N ARG A 276 -1.36 4.92 -3.84
CA ARG A 276 -0.95 3.52 -4.09
C ARG A 276 -0.02 2.92 -3.03
N ASP A 277 0.56 3.77 -2.18
CA ASP A 277 1.65 3.49 -1.27
C ASP A 277 1.22 3.65 0.20
N VAL A 278 1.10 2.52 0.90
CA VAL A 278 0.76 2.46 2.33
C VAL A 278 2.05 2.33 3.14
N TYR A 279 2.33 3.30 4.02
CA TYR A 279 3.51 3.30 4.88
C TYR A 279 3.12 2.81 6.29
N ASN A 280 3.43 1.55 6.59
CA ASN A 280 3.02 0.90 7.84
C ASN A 280 4.07 0.93 8.97
N GLU A 281 5.31 1.36 8.73
CA GLU A 281 6.36 1.49 9.76
C GLU A 281 7.22 2.74 9.54
N LYS A 282 7.85 3.26 10.61
CA LYS A 282 8.69 4.46 10.59
C LYS A 282 10.04 4.12 9.90
N PRO A 283 10.37 4.73 8.75
CA PRO A 283 11.54 4.34 7.95
C PRO A 283 12.88 4.55 8.70
N LEU A 284 13.89 3.71 8.42
CA LEU A 284 15.27 3.86 8.93
C LEU A 284 15.93 5.11 8.33
N ASN A 285 16.91 5.73 8.99
CA ASN A 285 17.56 6.96 8.48
C ASN A 285 18.19 6.79 7.07
N GLU A 286 18.73 5.60 6.73
CA GLU A 286 19.23 5.30 5.37
C GLU A 286 18.12 5.06 4.35
N ASP A 287 16.98 4.49 4.77
CA ASP A 287 15.76 4.37 3.96
C ASP A 287 15.05 5.72 3.82
N MET A 288 15.20 6.62 4.80
CA MET A 288 14.80 8.02 4.67
C MET A 288 15.72 8.72 3.70
N ILE A 289 17.04 8.47 3.68
CA ILE A 289 17.93 9.07 2.67
C ILE A 289 17.62 8.50 1.28
N THR A 290 17.38 7.20 1.13
CA THR A 290 17.08 6.59 -0.17
C THR A 290 15.65 6.89 -0.63
N ALA A 291 14.67 6.92 0.28
CA ALA A 291 13.33 7.40 -0.02
C ALA A 291 13.32 8.91 -0.21
N VAL A 292 14.12 9.71 0.48
CA VAL A 292 14.29 11.13 0.18
C VAL A 292 14.98 11.26 -1.16
N GLU A 293 15.98 10.46 -1.54
CA GLU A 293 16.61 10.50 -2.87
C GLU A 293 15.65 10.03 -3.97
N VAL A 294 14.85 8.99 -3.77
CA VAL A 294 13.85 8.47 -4.72
C VAL A 294 12.59 9.35 -4.75
N HIS A 295 12.17 9.93 -3.63
CA HIS A 295 11.06 10.88 -3.55
C HIS A 295 11.49 12.24 -4.09
N PHE A 296 12.72 12.68 -3.83
CA PHE A 296 13.38 13.81 -4.48
C PHE A 296 13.50 13.54 -5.98
N PHE A 297 13.82 12.31 -6.41
CA PHE A 297 13.84 11.94 -7.83
C PHE A 297 12.43 11.93 -8.47
N ILE A 298 11.41 11.42 -7.78
CA ILE A 298 10.01 11.47 -8.24
C ILE A 298 9.49 12.91 -8.26
N VAL A 299 9.86 13.73 -7.28
CA VAL A 299 9.55 15.17 -7.23
C VAL A 299 10.28 15.90 -8.35
N LEU A 300 11.54 15.56 -8.67
CA LEU A 300 12.26 16.05 -9.85
C LEU A 300 11.61 15.63 -11.17
N CYS A 301 11.07 14.42 -11.25
CA CYS A 301 10.36 13.93 -12.43
C CYS A 301 8.96 14.55 -12.62
N LEU A 302 8.43 15.26 -11.61
CA LEU A 302 7.14 15.96 -11.68
C LEU A 302 7.35 17.43 -12.05
N LEU A 303 7.40 17.69 -13.35
CA LEU A 303 7.65 19.05 -13.86
C LEU A 303 6.37 19.83 -14.16
N GLY A 304 5.18 19.21 -14.10
CA GLY A 304 3.94 19.91 -14.39
C GLY A 304 2.68 19.40 -13.68
N ALA A 305 1.69 20.28 -13.56
CA ALA A 305 0.37 19.98 -13.05
C ALA A 305 -0.71 20.68 -13.89
N ILE A 306 -1.85 20.01 -14.10
CA ILE A 306 -3.06 20.61 -14.68
C ILE A 306 -4.10 20.73 -13.58
N VAL A 307 -4.55 21.95 -13.32
CA VAL A 307 -5.64 22.26 -12.40
C VAL A 307 -6.91 22.41 -13.24
N TYR A 308 -7.82 21.43 -13.13
CA TYR A 308 -9.15 21.52 -13.74
C TYR A 308 -10.04 22.35 -12.84
N THR A 309 -10.59 23.45 -13.36
CA THR A 309 -11.51 24.32 -12.62
C THR A 309 -12.86 24.36 -13.30
N THR A 310 -13.89 24.83 -12.60
CA THR A 310 -15.21 25.08 -13.21
C THR A 310 -15.19 26.12 -14.34
N PHE A 311 -14.10 26.89 -14.48
CA PHE A 311 -13.92 27.92 -15.51
C PHE A 311 -12.95 27.50 -16.64
N GLY A 312 -12.40 26.28 -16.57
CA GLY A 312 -11.43 25.74 -17.52
C GLY A 312 -10.12 25.32 -16.85
N ASP A 313 -9.14 24.98 -17.69
CA ASP A 313 -7.92 24.28 -17.23
C ASP A 313 -6.75 25.24 -17.11
N ILE A 314 -5.94 25.09 -16.05
CA ILE A 314 -4.75 25.89 -15.78
C ILE A 314 -3.55 24.95 -15.71
N HIS A 315 -2.59 25.12 -16.60
CA HIS A 315 -1.40 24.27 -16.67
C HIS A 315 -0.25 24.99 -15.97
N ILE A 316 0.35 24.34 -14.99
CA ILE A 316 1.39 24.87 -14.13
C ILE A 316 2.66 24.05 -14.35
N GLU A 317 3.77 24.73 -14.61
CA GLU A 317 5.12 24.17 -14.51
C GLU A 317 5.61 24.35 -13.07
N LEU A 318 6.13 23.28 -12.48
CA LEU A 318 6.59 23.23 -11.08
C LEU A 318 8.12 23.33 -11.00
N TYR A 319 8.66 23.82 -9.88
CA TYR A 319 10.10 24.00 -9.66
C TYR A 319 10.67 23.11 -8.56
N PRO A 320 10.66 21.77 -8.73
CA PRO A 320 11.12 20.83 -7.70
C PRO A 320 12.58 21.05 -7.29
N ASP A 321 13.44 21.46 -8.22
CA ASP A 321 14.87 21.71 -7.94
C ASP A 321 15.12 22.89 -7.00
N LYS A 322 14.19 23.86 -6.98
CA LYS A 322 14.36 25.14 -6.27
C LYS A 322 13.53 25.22 -5.00
N THR A 323 12.36 24.59 -4.99
CA THR A 323 11.43 24.55 -3.87
C THR A 323 10.91 23.12 -3.66
N PRO A 324 11.80 22.17 -3.33
CA PRO A 324 11.47 20.75 -3.28
C PRO A 324 10.35 20.45 -2.28
N LYS A 325 10.38 21.04 -1.09
CA LYS A 325 9.40 20.77 -0.03
C LYS A 325 8.02 21.30 -0.39
N THR A 326 7.97 22.49 -0.98
CA THR A 326 6.72 23.11 -1.43
C THR A 326 6.08 22.32 -2.57
N VAL A 327 6.89 21.86 -3.53
CA VAL A 327 6.41 21.04 -4.64
C VAL A 327 5.96 19.67 -4.15
N GLU A 328 6.68 19.04 -3.22
CA GLU A 328 6.26 17.78 -2.58
C GLU A 328 4.89 17.94 -1.89
N ASN A 329 4.71 19.01 -1.13
CA ASN A 329 3.46 19.33 -0.45
C ASN A 329 2.30 19.48 -1.44
N PHE A 330 2.47 20.33 -2.45
CA PHE A 330 1.46 20.58 -3.48
C PHE A 330 1.09 19.31 -4.25
N CYS A 331 2.09 18.57 -4.75
CA CYS A 331 1.89 17.34 -5.52
C CYS A 331 1.21 16.25 -4.68
N THR A 332 1.58 16.10 -3.41
CA THR A 332 0.99 15.10 -2.54
C THR A 332 -0.46 15.44 -2.20
N HIS A 333 -0.78 16.71 -1.94
CA HIS A 333 -2.17 17.16 -1.80
C HIS A 333 -2.98 16.92 -3.07
N ALA A 334 -2.44 17.27 -4.24
CA ALA A 334 -3.08 17.03 -5.53
C ALA A 334 -3.39 15.54 -5.75
N ARG A 335 -2.41 14.64 -5.50
CA ARG A 335 -2.59 13.18 -5.63
C ARG A 335 -3.64 12.62 -4.67
N ARG A 336 -3.75 13.17 -3.46
CA ARG A 336 -4.76 12.75 -2.48
C ARG A 336 -6.16 13.27 -2.81
N GLY A 337 -6.32 14.04 -3.89
CA GLY A 337 -7.57 14.74 -4.20
C GLY A 337 -7.91 15.81 -3.16
N TYR A 338 -6.92 16.25 -2.35
CA TYR A 338 -7.15 17.18 -1.25
C TYR A 338 -7.77 18.47 -1.77
N TYR A 339 -7.30 18.98 -2.91
CA TYR A 339 -7.81 20.22 -3.51
C TYR A 339 -9.16 20.06 -4.23
N ASN A 340 -9.70 18.85 -4.36
CA ASN A 340 -10.95 18.65 -5.08
C ASN A 340 -12.10 19.34 -4.33
N GLY A 341 -12.92 20.08 -5.07
CA GLY A 341 -13.99 20.92 -4.52
C GLY A 341 -13.53 22.21 -3.84
N HIS A 342 -12.23 22.50 -3.75
CA HIS A 342 -11.76 23.71 -3.08
C HIS A 342 -12.13 24.96 -3.87
N ALA A 343 -12.76 25.92 -3.19
CA ALA A 343 -13.16 27.18 -3.78
C ALA A 343 -12.00 28.19 -3.84
N PHE A 344 -11.99 28.99 -4.90
CA PHE A 344 -11.23 30.24 -4.97
C PHE A 344 -11.88 31.26 -4.03
N HIS A 345 -11.58 31.14 -2.74
CA HIS A 345 -12.25 31.88 -1.67
C HIS A 345 -11.86 33.36 -1.63
N ARG A 346 -10.76 33.75 -2.28
CA ARG A 346 -10.31 35.14 -2.37
C ARG A 346 -9.73 35.47 -3.74
N VAL A 347 -10.32 36.46 -4.39
CA VAL A 347 -9.91 36.99 -5.68
C VAL A 347 -9.78 38.51 -5.54
N ILE A 348 -8.59 39.03 -5.82
CA ILE A 348 -8.33 40.47 -5.83
C ILE A 348 -8.03 40.88 -7.27
N LYS A 349 -8.91 41.72 -7.83
CA LYS A 349 -8.79 42.22 -9.20
C LYS A 349 -7.42 42.87 -9.41
N SER A 350 -6.78 42.53 -10.53
CA SER A 350 -5.45 43.03 -10.90
C SER A 350 -4.35 42.70 -9.90
N PHE A 351 -4.52 41.66 -9.08
CA PHE A 351 -3.48 41.20 -8.17
C PHE A 351 -3.31 39.68 -8.22
N MET A 352 -4.25 38.91 -7.68
CA MET A 352 -4.13 37.46 -7.58
C MET A 352 -5.47 36.75 -7.41
N ILE A 353 -5.44 35.44 -7.65
CA ILE A 353 -6.52 34.50 -7.31
C ILE A 353 -5.96 33.49 -6.28
N GLN A 354 -6.65 33.28 -5.17
CA GLN A 354 -6.20 32.44 -4.04
C GLN A 354 -7.19 31.30 -3.78
N THR A 355 -6.64 30.12 -3.52
CA THR A 355 -7.36 28.87 -3.29
C THR A 355 -6.59 27.98 -2.30
N GLY A 356 -7.02 26.73 -2.13
CA GLY A 356 -6.33 25.73 -1.32
C GLY A 356 -6.72 25.71 0.16
N ASP A 357 -7.83 26.33 0.54
CA ASP A 357 -8.44 26.21 1.88
C ASP A 357 -9.67 25.28 1.83
N PRO A 358 -9.67 24.12 2.52
CA PRO A 358 -10.82 23.21 2.58
C PRO A 358 -12.09 23.83 3.15
N THR A 359 -11.94 24.83 4.03
CA THR A 359 -13.07 25.52 4.66
C THR A 359 -13.62 26.65 3.79
N GLY A 360 -12.85 27.09 2.79
CA GLY A 360 -13.18 28.24 1.94
C GLY A 360 -13.29 29.57 2.69
N ARG A 361 -12.68 29.72 3.86
CA ARG A 361 -12.74 30.96 4.69
C ARG A 361 -11.45 31.78 4.64
N GLY A 362 -10.36 31.22 4.14
CA GLY A 362 -9.00 31.77 4.13
C GLY A 362 -8.21 31.50 5.41
N THR A 363 -8.75 30.73 6.36
CA THR A 363 -8.12 30.46 7.67
C THR A 363 -7.75 29.00 7.88
N GLY A 364 -8.20 28.11 6.98
CA GLY A 364 -7.93 26.67 7.07
C GLY A 364 -6.81 26.22 6.14
N GLY A 365 -6.63 24.90 6.08
CA GLY A 365 -5.56 24.28 5.31
C GLY A 365 -4.35 23.93 6.17
N GLN A 366 -3.77 22.77 5.93
CA GLN A 366 -2.58 22.27 6.60
C GLN A 366 -1.71 21.58 5.56
N SER A 367 -0.40 21.56 5.78
CA SER A 367 0.51 20.79 4.93
C SER A 367 0.30 19.28 5.09
N ILE A 368 0.94 18.51 4.22
CA ILE A 368 0.95 17.05 4.29
C ILE A 368 1.59 16.48 5.57
N TRP A 369 2.35 17.30 6.31
CA TRP A 369 2.98 16.95 7.58
C TRP A 369 2.13 17.29 8.81
N GLY A 370 0.90 17.79 8.62
CA GLY A 370 -0.06 18.06 9.69
C GLY A 370 0.15 19.38 10.43
N GLY A 371 0.96 20.29 9.89
CA GLY A 371 1.24 21.61 10.45
C GLY A 371 1.81 22.58 9.42
N ASP A 372 2.36 23.69 9.89
CA ASP A 372 3.04 24.68 9.04
C ASP A 372 4.46 24.20 8.66
N PHE A 373 4.96 24.63 7.50
CA PHE A 373 6.35 24.39 7.06
C PHE A 373 7.07 25.67 6.59
N GLU A 374 8.40 25.58 6.53
CA GLU A 374 9.32 26.66 6.21
C GLU A 374 9.16 27.25 4.80
N ASP A 375 9.60 28.50 4.63
CA ASP A 375 9.68 29.15 3.33
C ASP A 375 10.91 28.67 2.53
N GLU A 376 10.76 28.55 1.21
CA GLU A 376 11.85 28.20 0.29
C GLU A 376 12.07 29.34 -0.72
N PHE A 377 13.07 30.18 -0.46
CA PHE A 377 13.39 31.30 -1.35
C PHE A 377 14.59 30.98 -2.24
N HIS A 378 14.46 31.25 -3.54
CA HIS A 378 15.53 31.06 -4.50
C HIS A 378 15.81 32.36 -5.28
N PRO A 379 17.07 32.80 -5.48
CA PRO A 379 17.39 34.10 -6.11
C PRO A 379 16.80 34.32 -7.51
N THR A 380 16.59 33.24 -8.26
CA THR A 380 15.99 33.28 -9.61
C THR A 380 14.46 33.34 -9.62
N LEU A 381 13.82 33.06 -8.48
CA LEU A 381 12.36 33.01 -8.38
C LEU A 381 11.87 34.31 -7.78
N ARG A 382 11.25 35.13 -8.62
CA ARG A 382 10.74 36.46 -8.28
C ARG A 382 9.35 36.67 -8.86
N HIS A 383 8.55 37.50 -8.21
CA HIS A 383 7.24 37.94 -8.70
C HIS A 383 7.38 39.08 -9.71
N ASP A 384 8.33 38.94 -10.64
CA ASP A 384 8.67 39.93 -11.68
C ASP A 384 7.67 39.92 -12.85
N LYS A 385 6.92 38.83 -12.99
CA LYS A 385 5.94 38.61 -14.05
C LYS A 385 4.60 38.16 -13.47
N ALA A 386 3.55 38.32 -14.27
CA ALA A 386 2.26 37.72 -13.99
C ALA A 386 2.35 36.18 -14.05
N PHE A 387 1.35 35.52 -13.48
CA PHE A 387 1.13 34.08 -13.52
C PHE A 387 2.17 33.25 -12.76
N LYS A 388 2.75 33.81 -11.71
CA LYS A 388 3.55 33.05 -10.75
C LYS A 388 2.63 32.37 -9.75
N VAL A 389 2.96 31.12 -9.43
CA VAL A 389 2.24 30.30 -8.45
C VAL A 389 3.06 30.28 -7.17
N SER A 390 2.45 30.74 -6.08
CA SER A 390 3.14 30.95 -4.81
C SER A 390 2.29 30.53 -3.62
N MET A 391 2.93 30.09 -2.54
CA MET A 391 2.26 29.72 -1.29
C MET A 391 1.67 30.94 -0.59
N ALA A 392 0.44 30.81 -0.12
CA ALA A 392 -0.15 31.76 0.81
C ALA A 392 0.30 31.40 2.23
N ASN A 393 0.67 32.40 3.02
CA ASN A 393 1.13 32.24 4.39
C ASN A 393 0.59 33.37 5.29
N ALA A 394 0.65 33.16 6.60
CA ALA A 394 0.24 34.12 7.64
C ALA A 394 1.44 34.83 8.30
N GLY A 395 2.63 34.69 7.72
CA GLY A 395 3.91 35.14 8.25
C GLY A 395 5.04 34.21 7.82
N PRO A 396 6.30 34.52 8.18
CA PRO A 396 7.44 33.67 7.84
C PRO A 396 7.26 32.23 8.36
N ASN A 397 7.55 31.25 7.50
CA ASN A 397 7.50 29.80 7.80
C ASN A 397 6.12 29.29 8.23
N THR A 398 5.05 29.84 7.67
CA THR A 398 3.66 29.42 7.95
C THR A 398 2.96 28.87 6.70
N ASN A 399 3.69 28.11 5.87
CA ASN A 399 3.13 27.51 4.67
C ASN A 399 2.26 26.30 5.05
N GLY A 400 1.03 26.27 4.54
CA GLY A 400 0.08 25.17 4.74
C GLY A 400 -0.27 24.48 3.42
N SER A 401 -1.54 24.56 3.00
CA SER A 401 -2.00 24.06 1.70
C SER A 401 -2.50 25.14 0.76
N GLN A 402 -2.70 26.37 1.25
CA GLN A 402 -3.19 27.48 0.44
C GLN A 402 -2.12 28.03 -0.51
N PHE A 403 -2.53 28.35 -1.74
CA PHE A 403 -1.67 28.97 -2.74
C PHE A 403 -2.45 30.00 -3.57
N PHE A 404 -1.72 30.87 -4.24
CA PHE A 404 -2.28 31.87 -5.14
C PHE A 404 -1.53 31.94 -6.47
N VAL A 405 -2.23 32.43 -7.48
CA VAL A 405 -1.68 32.74 -8.80
C VAL A 405 -1.75 34.24 -9.01
N THR A 406 -0.62 34.88 -9.29
CA THR A 406 -0.59 36.32 -9.58
C THR A 406 -1.11 36.61 -10.99
N VAL A 407 -1.74 37.76 -11.20
CA VAL A 407 -2.12 38.26 -12.54
C VAL A 407 -1.33 39.50 -12.95
N CYS A 408 -0.50 40.04 -12.05
CA CYS A 408 0.43 41.14 -12.30
C CYS A 408 1.77 40.86 -11.59
N PRO A 409 2.84 41.59 -11.95
CA PRO A 409 4.06 41.63 -11.14
C PRO A 409 3.74 42.09 -9.71
N ALA A 410 4.37 41.45 -8.72
CA ALA A 410 4.10 41.65 -7.30
C ALA A 410 5.39 41.58 -6.46
N GLU A 411 6.39 42.38 -6.82
CA GLU A 411 7.74 42.35 -6.22
C GLU A 411 7.76 42.51 -4.70
N TRP A 412 6.73 43.12 -4.10
CA TRP A 412 6.61 43.26 -2.64
C TRP A 412 6.38 41.93 -1.90
N LEU A 413 6.12 40.84 -2.62
CA LEU A 413 6.01 39.46 -2.12
C LEU A 413 7.34 38.69 -2.21
N ASP A 414 8.35 39.23 -2.90
CA ASP A 414 9.67 38.61 -2.99
C ASP A 414 10.29 38.49 -1.59
N GLY A 415 10.78 37.28 -1.25
CA GLY A 415 11.31 36.97 0.08
C GLY A 415 10.25 36.91 1.19
N LYS A 416 8.96 36.92 0.84
CA LYS A 416 7.85 36.72 1.79
C LYS A 416 6.99 35.51 1.45
N ASN A 417 6.81 35.20 0.17
CA ASN A 417 6.01 34.07 -0.28
C ASN A 417 6.83 33.16 -1.20
N THR A 418 6.76 31.84 -0.94
CA THR A 418 7.49 30.81 -1.69
C THR A 418 6.87 30.59 -3.07
N ILE A 419 7.58 30.99 -4.13
CA ILE A 419 7.21 30.69 -5.51
C ILE A 419 7.62 29.25 -5.82
N PHE A 420 6.67 28.40 -6.22
CA PHE A 420 6.96 26.99 -6.51
C PHE A 420 6.57 26.57 -7.93
N GLY A 421 6.00 27.47 -8.73
CA GLY A 421 5.68 27.20 -10.12
C GLY A 421 5.25 28.44 -10.91
N GLN A 422 4.90 28.24 -12.17
CA GLN A 422 4.33 29.26 -13.05
C GLN A 422 3.29 28.66 -13.99
N VAL A 423 2.30 29.45 -14.39
CA VAL A 423 1.34 29.01 -15.40
C VAL A 423 2.00 29.04 -16.79
N VAL A 424 1.89 27.94 -17.52
CA VAL A 424 2.40 27.77 -18.88
C VAL A 424 1.29 27.74 -19.93
N GLU A 425 0.08 27.29 -19.57
CA GLU A 425 -1.11 27.33 -20.43
C GLU A 425 -2.36 27.62 -19.57
N GLY A 426 -3.41 28.16 -20.17
CA GLY A 426 -4.63 28.56 -19.42
C GLY A 426 -4.60 29.98 -18.84
N TYR A 427 -3.76 30.88 -19.37
CA TYR A 427 -3.68 32.29 -18.95
C TYR A 427 -5.04 33.00 -18.98
N ASN A 428 -5.83 32.73 -20.02
CA ASN A 428 -7.18 33.25 -20.20
C ASN A 428 -8.14 32.79 -19.09
N VAL A 429 -7.99 31.57 -18.57
CA VAL A 429 -8.81 31.04 -17.47
C VAL A 429 -8.49 31.80 -16.19
N VAL A 430 -7.20 31.96 -15.85
CA VAL A 430 -6.75 32.72 -14.68
C VAL A 430 -7.26 34.17 -14.73
N GLN A 431 -7.18 34.82 -15.90
CA GLN A 431 -7.69 36.17 -16.08
C GLN A 431 -9.21 36.26 -15.96
N LYS A 432 -9.95 35.29 -16.52
CA LYS A 432 -11.42 35.22 -16.37
C LYS A 432 -11.81 35.09 -14.91
N ILE A 433 -11.17 34.19 -14.16
CA ILE A 433 -11.40 34.03 -12.71
C ILE A 433 -11.10 35.34 -11.98
N ASN A 434 -10.03 36.06 -12.34
CA ASN A 434 -9.70 37.33 -11.68
C ASN A 434 -10.72 38.45 -11.94
N GLN A 435 -11.43 38.41 -13.07
CA GLN A 435 -12.37 39.46 -13.46
C GLN A 435 -13.79 39.27 -12.91
N VAL A 436 -14.10 38.12 -12.31
CA VAL A 436 -15.44 37.83 -11.80
C VAL A 436 -15.91 38.85 -10.75
N PRO A 437 -17.22 39.08 -10.63
CA PRO A 437 -17.78 39.90 -9.55
C PRO A 437 -17.44 39.31 -8.18
N VAL A 438 -16.84 40.12 -7.30
CA VAL A 438 -16.49 39.73 -5.93
C VAL A 438 -17.22 40.60 -4.90
N TYR A 439 -17.32 40.11 -3.67
CA TYR A 439 -17.72 40.94 -2.52
C TYR A 439 -16.54 41.83 -2.10
N GLU A 440 -16.70 43.15 -2.18
CA GLU A 440 -15.61 44.12 -1.98
C GLU A 440 -14.85 43.96 -0.66
N LYS A 441 -15.54 43.60 0.43
CA LYS A 441 -14.92 43.47 1.75
C LYS A 441 -14.09 42.20 1.94
N SER A 442 -14.50 41.08 1.32
CA SER A 442 -13.84 39.77 1.51
C SER A 442 -13.00 39.34 0.32
N GLY A 443 -13.22 39.91 -0.86
CA GLY A 443 -12.65 39.43 -2.12
C GLY A 443 -13.24 38.09 -2.57
N ARG A 444 -14.30 37.58 -1.93
CA ARG A 444 -14.90 36.30 -2.31
C ARG A 444 -15.70 36.45 -3.61
N PRO A 445 -15.54 35.57 -4.61
CA PRO A 445 -16.39 35.52 -5.80
C PRO A 445 -17.88 35.39 -5.44
N ARG A 446 -18.75 36.05 -6.20
CA ARG A 446 -20.22 35.93 -6.04
C ARG A 446 -20.73 34.60 -6.57
N GLU A 447 -20.13 34.12 -7.65
CA GLU A 447 -20.35 32.78 -8.18
C GLU A 447 -19.22 31.88 -7.68
N GLU A 448 -19.57 30.66 -7.27
CA GLU A 448 -18.59 29.73 -6.74
C GLU A 448 -17.71 29.18 -7.87
N ILE A 449 -16.39 29.35 -7.69
CA ILE A 449 -15.37 28.84 -8.60
C ILE A 449 -14.56 27.85 -7.79
N SER A 450 -14.50 26.61 -8.25
CA SER A 450 -13.83 25.54 -7.53
C SER A 450 -12.89 24.75 -8.42
N ILE A 451 -11.94 24.09 -7.77
CA ILE A 451 -11.08 23.08 -8.39
C ILE A 451 -11.87 21.78 -8.47
N ILE A 452 -11.97 21.21 -9.67
CA ILE A 452 -12.59 19.91 -9.90
C ILE A 452 -11.59 18.82 -9.49
N SER A 453 -10.40 18.86 -10.08
CA SER A 453 -9.30 17.96 -9.76
C SER A 453 -7.95 18.54 -10.22
N ILE A 454 -6.85 17.95 -9.76
CA ILE A 454 -5.51 18.28 -10.22
C ILE A 454 -4.83 17.02 -10.73
N SER A 455 -4.42 17.02 -12.00
CA SER A 455 -3.62 15.95 -12.60
C SER A 455 -2.14 16.34 -12.64
N LEU A 456 -1.28 15.45 -12.20
CA LEU A 456 0.17 15.66 -12.26
C LEU A 456 0.75 15.02 -13.52
N LYS A 457 1.67 15.72 -14.18
CA LYS A 457 2.41 15.22 -15.35
C LYS A 457 3.86 14.95 -14.95
N SER A 458 4.32 13.73 -15.22
CA SER A 458 5.75 13.45 -15.32
C SER A 458 6.22 13.61 -16.76
N VAL A 459 7.47 14.05 -16.92
CA VAL A 459 8.15 14.13 -18.22
C VAL A 459 8.88 12.83 -18.51
#